data_AF-A0A5K7ZUZ3-F1
#
_entry.id   AF-A0A5K7ZUZ3-F1
#
_cell.length_a   1.000
_cell.length_b   1.000
_cell.length_c   1.000
_cell.angle_alpha   90.00
_cell.angle_beta   90.00
_cell.angle_gamma   90.00
#
_symmetry.space_group_name_H-M   'P 1'
#
loop_
_entity.id
_entity.type
_entity.pdbx_description
1 polymer ?
#
loop_
_entity_poly.entity_id
_entity_poly.type
_entity_poly.pdbx_seq_one_letter_code
_entity_poly.pdbx_strand_id
1 'polypeptide(L)'
;MKISLTHAPFDRQLIISDITEAGVETLLSRLGLFRGDKFVREDEEVLLHPVRLRGEKGEVVLGGGMATRVIVHLDDGRRMPLTDMRTGQRGHIEGTTCSANLTEALNVLGLNEDEEVVYLRQLPSMDYTVAVGKSGRTVSIQEGMAAKIWGRIGERRLQFVSAGKGQPFFVEKILGGLRSTKALEEKGIAVGHTINLEAVAPAQIFNMAVQEAVVISTDDGLHLHLRPGQAERILVEPMEP
;
A
#
# COMPACT_ATOMS: atom_id res chain seq x y z
N MET A 1 -6.25 33.21 3.46
CA MET A 1 -5.54 32.80 4.69
C MET A 1 -4.91 31.44 4.43
N LYS A 2 -3.59 31.29 4.62
CA LYS A 2 -2.90 30.01 4.42
C LYS A 2 -3.10 29.10 5.62
N ILE A 3 -3.50 27.87 5.37
CA ILE A 3 -3.71 26.85 6.41
C ILE A 3 -3.05 25.54 5.98
N SER A 4 -2.69 24.69 6.94
CA SER A 4 -2.29 23.32 6.64
C SER A 4 -3.45 22.56 5.98
N LEU A 5 -3.14 21.71 5.00
CA LEU A 5 -4.13 20.84 4.37
C LEU A 5 -4.86 19.95 5.40
N THR A 6 -4.21 19.53 6.49
CA THR A 6 -4.87 18.76 7.56
C THR A 6 -6.04 19.49 8.24
N HIS A 7 -6.06 20.82 8.18
CA HIS A 7 -7.12 21.67 8.75
C HIS A 7 -7.99 22.33 7.69
N ALA A 8 -7.76 22.03 6.40
CA ALA A 8 -8.54 22.60 5.32
C ALA A 8 -9.97 22.05 5.32
N PRO A 9 -10.97 22.86 4.94
CA PRO A 9 -12.34 22.37 4.81
C PRO A 9 -12.43 21.27 3.76
N PHE A 10 -13.33 20.31 4.00
CA PHE A 10 -13.71 19.31 3.01
C PHE A 10 -14.60 19.91 1.91
N ASP A 11 -14.65 19.24 0.77
CA ASP A 11 -15.58 19.49 -0.34
C ASP A 11 -15.56 20.93 -0.86
N ARG A 12 -14.40 21.58 -0.75
CA ARG A 12 -14.15 22.93 -1.27
C ARG A 12 -12.92 22.93 -2.14
N GLN A 13 -12.93 23.78 -3.16
CA GLN A 13 -11.76 24.02 -3.97
C GLN A 13 -10.67 24.69 -3.12
N LEU A 14 -9.49 24.07 -3.12
CA LEU A 14 -8.28 24.53 -2.48
C LEU A 14 -7.22 24.81 -3.55
N ILE A 15 -6.34 25.77 -3.27
CA ILE A 15 -5.15 26.04 -4.08
C ILE A 15 -3.91 25.69 -3.26
N ILE A 16 -2.94 24.98 -3.85
CA ILE A 16 -1.62 24.75 -3.24
C ILE A 16 -0.88 26.08 -3.18
N SER A 17 -0.75 26.64 -1.98
CA SER A 17 -0.08 27.92 -1.76
C SER A 17 1.43 27.77 -1.53
N ASP A 18 1.85 26.67 -0.89
CA ASP A 18 3.24 26.36 -0.60
C ASP A 18 3.42 24.89 -0.18
N ILE A 19 4.64 24.36 -0.35
CA ILE A 19 5.03 23.03 0.10
C ILE A 19 6.32 23.17 0.90
N THR A 20 6.24 22.86 2.20
CA THR A 20 7.28 23.22 3.18
C THR A 20 8.39 22.17 3.32
N GLU A 21 8.26 21.02 2.66
CA GLU A 21 9.23 19.94 2.69
C GLU A 21 9.59 19.49 1.27
N ALA A 22 10.88 19.54 0.92
CA ALA A 22 11.37 19.22 -0.43
C ALA A 22 11.02 17.79 -0.89
N GLY A 23 10.96 16.83 0.04
CA GLY A 23 10.54 15.45 -0.26
C GLY A 23 9.07 15.36 -0.65
N VAL A 24 8.19 16.15 -0.02
CA VAL A 24 6.77 16.23 -0.37
C VAL A 24 6.61 16.97 -1.70
N GLU A 25 7.36 18.04 -1.92
CA GLU A 25 7.33 18.80 -3.19
C GLU A 25 7.75 17.92 -4.38
N THR A 26 8.84 17.17 -4.24
CA THR A 26 9.31 16.23 -5.28
C THR A 26 8.28 15.13 -5.56
N LEU A 27 7.59 14.65 -4.53
CA LEU A 27 6.54 13.64 -4.68
C LEU A 27 5.35 14.21 -5.47
N LEU A 28 4.83 15.37 -5.07
CA LEU A 28 3.67 15.99 -5.72
C LEU A 28 3.99 16.39 -7.16
N SER A 29 5.19 16.93 -7.43
CA SER A 29 5.58 17.32 -8.78
C SER A 29 5.64 16.15 -9.76
N ARG A 30 6.01 14.95 -9.28
CA ARG A 30 5.98 13.73 -10.11
C ARG A 30 4.57 13.31 -10.50
N LEU A 31 3.61 13.62 -9.62
CA LEU A 31 2.19 13.36 -9.84
C LEU A 31 1.50 14.52 -10.57
N GLY A 32 2.25 15.52 -11.03
CA GLY A 32 1.72 16.67 -11.74
C GLY A 32 1.02 17.70 -10.85
N LEU A 33 1.31 17.70 -9.55
CA LEU A 33 0.79 18.68 -8.59
C LEU A 33 1.86 19.69 -8.19
N PHE A 34 1.56 20.97 -8.40
CA PHE A 34 2.46 22.11 -8.20
C PHE A 34 1.79 23.23 -7.41
N ARG A 35 2.59 24.19 -6.96
CA ARG A 35 2.08 25.43 -6.38
C ARG A 35 1.19 26.15 -7.39
N GLY A 36 0.03 26.61 -6.95
CA GLY A 36 -1.01 27.23 -7.78
C GLY A 36 -2.06 26.25 -8.30
N ASP A 37 -1.82 24.94 -8.20
CA ASP A 37 -2.80 23.95 -8.65
C ASP A 37 -3.99 23.84 -7.71
N LYS A 38 -5.12 23.49 -8.32
CA LYS A 38 -6.42 23.37 -7.68
C LYS A 38 -6.74 21.92 -7.39
N PHE A 39 -7.30 21.67 -6.22
CA PHE A 39 -7.75 20.35 -5.81
C PHE A 39 -8.86 20.46 -4.75
N VAL A 40 -9.48 19.34 -4.40
CA VAL A 40 -10.46 19.23 -3.33
C VAL A 40 -9.91 18.28 -2.27
N ARG A 41 -10.16 18.61 -0.99
CA ARG A 41 -9.96 17.66 0.11
C ARG A 41 -11.26 16.91 0.32
N GLU A 42 -11.23 15.59 0.20
CA GLU A 42 -12.42 14.74 0.30
C GLU A 42 -12.68 14.32 1.76
N ASP A 43 -13.96 14.27 2.15
CA ASP A 43 -14.40 13.67 3.42
C ASP A 43 -14.58 12.15 3.28
N GLU A 44 -13.48 11.48 2.93
CA GLU A 44 -13.46 10.04 2.66
C GLU A 44 -12.67 9.26 3.72
N GLU A 45 -13.26 8.18 4.23
CA GLU A 45 -12.56 7.21 5.06
C GLU A 45 -11.83 6.16 4.20
N VAL A 46 -10.51 6.08 4.37
CA VAL A 46 -9.69 5.10 3.64
C VAL A 46 -9.64 3.76 4.39
N LEU A 47 -10.38 2.77 3.89
CA LEU A 47 -10.30 1.40 4.38
C LEU A 47 -9.14 0.65 3.73
N LEU A 48 -8.15 0.26 4.55
CA LEU A 48 -6.95 -0.43 4.08
C LEU A 48 -7.15 -1.95 4.05
N HIS A 49 -7.66 -2.46 2.93
CA HIS A 49 -7.74 -3.89 2.68
C HIS A 49 -6.60 -4.38 1.79
N PRO A 50 -6.11 -5.62 2.00
CA PRO A 50 -5.22 -6.23 1.04
C PRO A 50 -5.90 -6.38 -0.32
N VAL A 51 -5.13 -6.25 -1.38
CA VAL A 51 -5.61 -6.33 -2.76
C VAL A 51 -4.86 -7.41 -3.50
N ARG A 52 -5.56 -8.10 -4.40
CA ARG A 52 -4.96 -9.04 -5.34
C ARG A 52 -4.93 -8.43 -6.73
N LEU A 53 -3.77 -8.52 -7.35
CA LEU A 53 -3.46 -7.92 -8.64
C LEU A 53 -2.81 -8.97 -9.54
N ARG A 54 -2.82 -8.73 -10.83
CA ARG A 54 -2.01 -9.46 -11.81
C ARG A 54 -1.05 -8.49 -12.48
N GLY A 55 0.25 -8.74 -12.32
CA GLY A 55 1.29 -8.13 -13.13
C GLY A 55 1.82 -9.13 -14.16
N GLU A 56 2.91 -8.78 -14.86
CA GLU A 56 3.49 -9.63 -15.91
C GLU A 56 3.96 -11.00 -15.38
N LYS A 57 4.49 -11.05 -14.15
CA LYS A 57 5.00 -12.28 -13.53
C LYS A 57 3.91 -13.12 -12.85
N GLY A 58 2.64 -12.71 -12.95
CA GLY A 58 1.49 -13.43 -12.42
C GLY A 58 0.75 -12.68 -11.30
N GLU A 59 0.05 -13.43 -10.47
CA GLU A 59 -0.78 -12.86 -9.40
C GLU A 59 0.02 -12.59 -8.13
N VAL A 60 -0.21 -11.41 -7.55
CA VAL A 60 0.43 -10.97 -6.30
C VAL A 60 -0.58 -10.34 -5.37
N VAL A 61 -0.25 -10.34 -4.08
CA VAL A 61 -1.06 -9.71 -3.04
C VAL A 61 -0.28 -8.57 -2.40
N LEU A 62 -0.87 -7.39 -2.36
CA LEU A 62 -0.34 -6.25 -1.62
C LEU A 62 -1.20 -6.00 -0.39
N GLY A 63 -0.58 -5.83 0.78
CA GLY A 63 -1.32 -5.35 1.95
C GLY A 63 -1.83 -3.93 1.72
N GLY A 64 -2.98 -3.56 2.30
CA GLY A 64 -3.62 -2.27 2.04
C GLY A 64 -2.70 -1.05 2.24
N GLY A 65 -1.84 -1.08 3.26
CA GLY A 65 -0.86 -0.01 3.49
C GLY A 65 0.25 0.09 2.43
N MET A 66 0.53 -0.96 1.65
CA MET A 66 1.37 -0.87 0.46
C MET A 66 0.55 -0.38 -0.72
N ALA A 67 -0.61 -0.98 -0.96
CA ALA A 67 -1.50 -0.67 -2.09
C ALA A 67 -1.91 0.81 -2.12
N THR A 68 -2.27 1.40 -0.97
CA THR A 68 -2.65 2.82 -0.89
C THR A 68 -1.54 3.80 -1.28
N ARG A 69 -0.29 3.32 -1.43
CA ARG A 69 0.89 4.12 -1.76
C ARG A 69 1.43 3.84 -3.15
N VAL A 70 0.81 2.95 -3.91
CA VAL A 70 1.17 2.71 -5.31
C VAL A 70 0.15 3.44 -6.15
N ILE A 71 0.64 4.32 -7.03
CA ILE A 71 -0.21 5.08 -7.95
C ILE A 71 -0.24 4.33 -9.28
N VAL A 72 -1.46 4.17 -9.79
CA VAL A 72 -1.72 3.57 -11.10
C VAL A 72 -2.35 4.61 -11.99
N HIS A 73 -1.84 4.69 -13.20
CA HIS A 73 -2.45 5.42 -14.29
C HIS A 73 -3.27 4.44 -15.13
N LEU A 74 -4.59 4.61 -15.10
CA LEU A 74 -5.54 3.78 -15.83
C LEU A 74 -5.55 4.11 -17.32
N ASP A 75 -6.00 3.14 -18.12
CA ASP A 75 -6.15 3.32 -19.57
C ASP A 75 -7.13 4.44 -19.95
N ASP A 76 -8.00 4.88 -19.02
CA ASP A 76 -8.94 5.98 -19.19
C ASP A 76 -8.39 7.36 -18.76
N GLY A 77 -7.10 7.44 -18.43
CA GLY A 77 -6.39 8.68 -18.09
C GLY A 77 -6.45 9.07 -16.61
N ARG A 78 -7.27 8.39 -15.79
CA ARG A 78 -7.32 8.66 -14.35
C ARG A 78 -6.09 8.10 -13.63
N ARG A 79 -5.71 8.76 -12.54
CA ARG A 79 -4.55 8.37 -11.72
C ARG A 79 -5.00 8.21 -10.29
N MET A 80 -4.75 7.04 -9.69
CA MET A 80 -5.28 6.75 -8.36
C MET A 80 -4.43 5.70 -7.61
N PRO A 81 -4.54 5.63 -6.27
CA PRO A 81 -4.05 4.51 -5.49
C PRO A 81 -4.59 3.17 -5.99
N LEU A 82 -3.76 2.12 -5.91
CA LEU A 82 -4.21 0.75 -6.19
C LEU A 82 -5.43 0.33 -5.37
N THR A 83 -5.64 0.89 -4.18
CA THR A 83 -6.80 0.59 -3.32
C THR A 83 -8.12 1.02 -3.93
N ASP A 84 -8.10 1.98 -4.84
CA ASP A 84 -9.31 2.66 -5.34
C ASP A 84 -9.73 2.11 -6.71
N MET A 85 -8.87 1.28 -7.29
CA MET A 85 -9.19 0.50 -8.48
C MET A 85 -10.33 -0.47 -8.22
N ARG A 86 -11.09 -0.73 -9.27
CA ARG A 86 -12.20 -1.67 -9.34
C ARG A 86 -11.79 -2.96 -10.03
N THR A 87 -12.49 -4.04 -9.70
CA THR A 87 -12.29 -5.35 -10.32
C THR A 87 -12.34 -5.26 -11.85
N GLY A 88 -11.29 -5.74 -12.49
CA GLY A 88 -11.13 -5.76 -13.95
C GLY A 88 -10.50 -4.51 -14.55
N GLN A 89 -10.27 -3.45 -13.78
CA GLN A 89 -9.56 -2.27 -14.29
C GLN A 89 -8.09 -2.59 -14.58
N ARG A 90 -7.57 -1.93 -15.63
CA ARG A 90 -6.22 -2.07 -16.15
C ARG A 90 -5.56 -0.69 -16.24
N GLY A 91 -4.24 -0.70 -16.14
CA GLY A 91 -3.40 0.48 -16.24
C GLY A 91 -1.94 0.08 -16.06
N HIS A 92 -1.09 1.05 -15.76
CA HIS A 92 0.32 0.82 -15.42
C HIS A 92 0.68 1.49 -14.11
N ILE A 93 1.71 0.97 -13.45
CA ILE A 93 2.24 1.59 -12.23
C ILE A 93 2.97 2.87 -12.62
N GLU A 94 2.42 4.01 -12.26
CA GLU A 94 3.05 5.33 -12.49
C GLU A 94 4.13 5.62 -11.44
N GLY A 95 3.99 5.04 -10.24
CA GLY A 95 5.00 5.18 -9.19
C GLY A 95 4.48 4.91 -7.80
N THR A 96 5.18 5.43 -6.79
CA THR A 96 4.77 5.29 -5.38
C THR A 96 4.88 6.59 -4.60
N THR A 97 4.02 6.77 -3.60
CA THR A 97 4.02 7.94 -2.70
C THR A 97 4.98 7.78 -1.51
N CYS A 98 5.90 6.80 -1.57
CA CYS A 98 6.70 6.36 -0.42
C CYS A 98 8.16 6.00 -0.78
N SER A 99 8.87 5.44 0.20
CA SER A 99 10.32 5.21 0.19
C SER A 99 10.77 4.13 -0.80
N ALA A 100 12.08 4.14 -1.09
CA ALA A 100 12.78 3.15 -1.92
C ALA A 100 12.49 1.68 -1.53
N ASN A 101 12.18 1.41 -0.25
CA ASN A 101 11.85 0.06 0.22
C ASN A 101 10.55 -0.47 -0.41
N LEU A 102 9.57 0.40 -0.69
CA LEU A 102 8.33 -0.02 -1.35
C LEU A 102 8.62 -0.37 -2.81
N THR A 103 9.35 0.48 -3.53
CA THR A 103 9.79 0.20 -4.90
C THR A 103 10.54 -1.12 -5.00
N GLU A 104 11.50 -1.37 -4.09
CA GLU A 104 12.23 -2.65 -4.06
C GLU A 104 11.31 -3.85 -3.79
N ALA A 105 10.32 -3.68 -2.91
CA ALA A 105 9.33 -4.73 -2.64
C ALA A 105 8.47 -5.04 -3.87
N LEU A 106 8.04 -4.02 -4.61
CA LEU A 106 7.25 -4.17 -5.84
C LEU A 106 8.07 -4.87 -6.95
N ASN A 107 9.34 -4.49 -7.12
CA ASN A 107 10.23 -5.13 -8.09
C ASN A 107 10.41 -6.64 -7.81
N VAL A 108 10.53 -7.04 -6.53
CA VAL A 108 10.57 -8.47 -6.15
C VAL A 108 9.29 -9.20 -6.55
N LEU A 109 8.15 -8.53 -6.43
CA LEU A 109 6.84 -9.05 -6.81
C LEU A 109 6.59 -9.00 -8.33
N GLY A 110 7.50 -8.41 -9.11
CA GLY A 110 7.30 -8.24 -10.56
C GLY A 110 6.27 -7.18 -10.89
N LEU A 111 6.18 -6.15 -10.06
CA LEU A 111 5.38 -4.96 -10.26
C LEU A 111 6.34 -3.79 -10.47
N ASN A 112 6.82 -3.58 -11.70
CA ASN A 112 7.76 -2.48 -11.97
C ASN A 112 6.99 -1.23 -12.45
N GLU A 113 7.62 -0.07 -12.34
CA GLU A 113 7.11 1.19 -12.92
C GLU A 113 6.93 1.02 -14.44
N ASP A 114 5.89 1.65 -14.99
CA ASP A 114 5.44 1.56 -16.39
C ASP A 114 4.97 0.16 -16.86
N GLU A 115 4.99 -0.87 -16.01
CA GLU A 115 4.45 -2.19 -16.36
C GLU A 115 2.93 -2.27 -16.13
N GLU A 116 2.26 -3.07 -16.96
CA GLU A 116 0.82 -3.30 -16.87
C GLU A 116 0.43 -3.99 -15.55
N VAL A 117 -0.66 -3.51 -14.96
CA VAL A 117 -1.33 -4.16 -13.83
C VAL A 117 -2.82 -4.29 -14.08
N VAL A 118 -3.37 -5.44 -13.69
CA VAL A 118 -4.82 -5.68 -13.66
C VAL A 118 -5.29 -5.86 -12.23
N TYR A 119 -6.25 -5.05 -11.80
CA TYR A 119 -6.85 -5.18 -10.49
C TYR A 119 -7.83 -6.36 -10.48
N LEU A 120 -7.54 -7.39 -9.69
CA LEU A 120 -8.36 -8.60 -9.67
C LEU A 120 -9.49 -8.50 -8.64
N ARG A 121 -9.17 -8.11 -7.41
CA ARG A 121 -10.16 -7.94 -6.32
C ARG A 121 -9.51 -7.41 -5.05
N GLN A 122 -10.34 -6.82 -4.21
CA GLN A 122 -10.07 -6.65 -2.79
C GLN A 122 -10.19 -8.00 -2.06
N LEU A 123 -9.31 -8.24 -1.09
CA LEU A 123 -9.32 -9.44 -0.26
C LEU A 123 -9.94 -9.14 1.11
N PRO A 124 -10.67 -10.10 1.71
CA PRO A 124 -11.12 -9.98 3.08
C PRO A 124 -9.93 -10.04 4.03
N SER A 125 -10.03 -9.38 5.18
CA SER A 125 -9.00 -9.48 6.22
C SER A 125 -8.90 -10.91 6.77
N MET A 126 -7.75 -11.55 6.59
CA MET A 126 -7.49 -12.90 7.08
C MET A 126 -6.35 -12.91 8.12
N ASP A 127 -6.45 -13.83 9.09
CA ASP A 127 -5.38 -14.20 10.03
C ASP A 127 -4.76 -15.54 9.61
N TYR A 128 -3.44 -15.58 9.61
CA TYR A 128 -2.60 -16.72 9.26
C TYR A 128 -1.95 -17.25 10.53
N THR A 129 -2.26 -18.51 10.88
CA THR A 129 -1.57 -19.24 11.94
C THR A 129 -0.34 -19.91 11.34
N VAL A 130 0.82 -19.56 11.87
CA VAL A 130 2.14 -19.97 11.36
C VAL A 130 2.88 -20.74 12.44
N ALA A 131 3.34 -21.94 12.11
CA ALA A 131 4.29 -22.67 12.94
C ALA A 131 5.70 -22.15 12.67
N VAL A 132 6.41 -21.76 13.72
CA VAL A 132 7.75 -21.18 13.69
C VAL A 132 8.74 -21.98 14.53
N GLY A 133 9.96 -22.11 14.02
CA GLY A 133 11.06 -22.79 14.71
C GLY A 133 10.89 -24.31 14.85
N LYS A 134 11.89 -24.96 15.43
CA LYS A 134 11.92 -26.43 15.59
C LYS A 134 10.95 -26.96 16.66
N SER A 135 10.53 -26.10 17.60
CA SER A 135 9.60 -26.46 18.66
C SER A 135 8.13 -26.47 18.21
N GLY A 136 7.83 -26.01 16.98
CA GLY A 136 6.46 -25.95 16.46
C GLY A 136 5.61 -24.87 17.13
N ARG A 137 6.22 -23.83 17.73
CA ARG A 137 5.47 -22.71 18.33
C ARG A 137 4.59 -22.07 17.26
N THR A 138 3.31 -21.86 17.55
CA THR A 138 2.38 -21.19 16.63
C THR A 138 2.26 -19.71 16.95
N VAL A 139 2.27 -18.87 15.91
CA VAL A 139 2.02 -17.43 15.98
C VAL A 139 0.93 -17.04 15.00
N SER A 140 0.12 -16.03 15.32
CA SER A 140 -0.83 -15.44 14.38
C SER A 140 -0.28 -14.15 13.78
N ILE A 141 -0.45 -13.99 12.47
CA ILE A 141 -0.14 -12.78 11.69
C ILE A 141 -1.29 -12.44 10.75
N GLN A 142 -1.54 -11.15 10.55
CA GLN A 142 -2.53 -10.68 9.58
C GLN A 142 -2.06 -10.89 8.13
N GLU A 143 -3.00 -10.97 7.18
CA GLU A 143 -2.74 -11.15 5.76
C GLU A 143 -1.75 -10.12 5.20
N GLY A 144 -1.87 -8.85 5.57
CA GLY A 144 -0.95 -7.81 5.13
C GLY A 144 0.50 -8.00 5.61
N MET A 145 0.73 -8.77 6.68
CA MET A 145 2.07 -9.19 7.12
C MET A 145 2.51 -10.46 6.41
N ALA A 146 1.61 -11.44 6.25
CA ALA A 146 1.88 -12.65 5.49
C ALA A 146 2.26 -12.35 4.03
N ALA A 147 1.62 -11.37 3.39
CA ALA A 147 1.91 -10.93 2.02
C ALA A 147 3.33 -10.38 1.87
N LYS A 148 3.94 -9.90 2.96
CA LYS A 148 5.31 -9.38 2.93
C LYS A 148 6.36 -10.47 3.03
N ILE A 149 5.99 -11.71 3.35
CA ILE A 149 6.95 -12.79 3.47
C ILE A 149 7.16 -13.39 2.08
N TRP A 150 8.36 -13.21 1.54
CA TRP A 150 8.79 -13.79 0.27
C TRP A 150 9.77 -14.91 0.51
N GLY A 151 9.63 -15.99 -0.24
CA GLY A 151 10.43 -17.19 -0.03
C GLY A 151 10.11 -18.26 -1.03
N ARG A 152 10.40 -19.51 -0.65
CA ARG A 152 10.24 -20.65 -1.56
C ARG A 152 9.73 -21.91 -0.90
N ILE A 153 9.05 -22.72 -1.71
CA ILE A 153 8.67 -24.11 -1.41
C ILE A 153 9.31 -24.97 -2.51
N GLY A 154 10.31 -25.77 -2.14
CA GLY A 154 11.18 -26.43 -3.12
C GLY A 154 11.89 -25.39 -4.00
N GLU A 155 11.69 -25.49 -5.31
CA GLU A 155 12.25 -24.57 -6.32
C GLU A 155 11.33 -23.37 -6.64
N ARG A 156 10.08 -23.38 -6.16
CA ARG A 156 9.10 -22.34 -6.49
C ARG A 156 9.24 -21.17 -5.53
N ARG A 157 9.47 -19.96 -6.05
CA ARG A 157 9.42 -18.71 -5.28
C ARG A 157 8.03 -18.10 -5.31
N LEU A 158 7.53 -17.68 -4.15
CA LEU A 158 6.19 -17.13 -3.98
C LEU A 158 6.06 -16.37 -2.67
N GLN A 159 5.00 -15.56 -2.56
CA GLN A 159 4.60 -14.98 -1.28
C GLN A 159 4.01 -16.07 -0.36
N PHE A 160 4.20 -15.92 0.94
CA PHE A 160 3.70 -16.88 1.93
C PHE A 160 2.17 -16.99 1.94
N VAL A 161 1.44 -15.92 1.55
CA VAL A 161 -0.03 -15.98 1.37
C VAL A 161 -0.49 -16.99 0.31
N SER A 162 0.41 -17.40 -0.58
CA SER A 162 0.17 -18.41 -1.62
C SER A 162 0.72 -19.79 -1.23
N ALA A 163 1.27 -19.94 -0.02
CA ALA A 163 1.79 -21.22 0.47
C ALA A 163 0.65 -22.20 0.80
N GLY A 164 0.86 -23.49 0.50
CA GLY A 164 -0.04 -24.55 0.93
C GLY A 164 0.12 -24.86 2.41
N LYS A 165 -0.96 -25.29 3.07
CA LYS A 165 -0.94 -25.75 4.47
C LYS A 165 0.09 -26.87 4.65
N GLY A 166 0.87 -26.78 5.74
CA GLY A 166 1.85 -27.78 6.15
C GLY A 166 3.13 -27.85 5.30
N GLN A 167 3.22 -27.06 4.22
CA GLN A 167 4.40 -27.07 3.36
C GLN A 167 5.55 -26.28 4.01
N PRO A 168 6.79 -26.80 4.00
CA PRO A 168 7.94 -26.08 4.50
C PRO A 168 8.25 -24.89 3.59
N PHE A 169 8.06 -23.69 4.12
CA PHE A 169 8.32 -22.45 3.42
C PHE A 169 9.62 -21.82 3.95
N PHE A 170 10.63 -21.72 3.10
CA PHE A 170 11.90 -21.07 3.44
C PHE A 170 11.81 -19.57 3.16
N VAL A 171 11.99 -18.74 4.18
CA VAL A 171 11.89 -17.28 4.08
C VAL A 171 13.19 -16.72 3.48
N GLU A 172 13.09 -16.13 2.29
CA GLU A 172 14.23 -15.51 1.59
C GLU A 172 14.29 -14.00 1.82
N LYS A 173 13.12 -13.33 1.95
CA LYS A 173 13.05 -11.88 2.12
C LYS A 173 11.77 -11.46 2.85
N ILE A 174 11.86 -10.34 3.57
CA ILE A 174 10.70 -9.64 4.12
C ILE A 174 10.52 -8.32 3.36
N LEU A 175 9.40 -8.20 2.65
CA LEU A 175 9.01 -7.09 1.79
C LEU A 175 8.34 -5.98 2.60
N GLY A 176 9.12 -5.19 3.31
CA GLY A 176 8.61 -4.07 4.08
C GLY A 176 9.70 -3.23 4.72
N GLY A 177 9.32 -2.10 5.30
CA GLY A 177 10.24 -1.29 6.09
C GLY A 177 10.59 -1.95 7.43
N LEU A 178 11.59 -1.36 8.12
CA LEU A 178 12.13 -1.84 9.40
C LEU A 178 11.07 -2.23 10.44
N ARG A 179 9.97 -1.48 10.53
CA ARG A 179 8.88 -1.77 11.47
C ARG A 179 8.20 -3.12 11.18
N SER A 180 7.95 -3.43 9.90
CA SER A 180 7.34 -4.71 9.51
C SER A 180 8.32 -5.87 9.71
N THR A 181 9.60 -5.66 9.39
CA THR A 181 10.66 -6.66 9.57
C THR A 181 10.81 -7.04 11.03
N LYS A 182 10.99 -6.07 11.93
CA LYS A 182 11.10 -6.32 13.38
C LYS A 182 9.89 -7.05 13.95
N ALA A 183 8.68 -6.64 13.56
CA ALA A 183 7.45 -7.28 14.04
C ALA A 183 7.33 -8.76 13.63
N LEU A 184 7.88 -9.16 12.47
CA LEU A 184 7.95 -10.56 12.05
C LEU A 184 9.05 -11.31 12.79
N GLU A 185 10.21 -10.70 12.96
CA GLU A 185 11.35 -11.28 13.67
C GLU A 185 11.01 -11.60 15.14
N GLU A 186 10.31 -10.69 15.83
CA GLU A 186 9.80 -10.89 17.20
C GLU A 186 8.84 -12.10 17.28
N LYS A 187 8.14 -12.39 16.18
CA LYS A 187 7.28 -13.57 16.03
C LYS A 187 8.04 -14.82 15.56
N GLY A 188 9.36 -14.76 15.43
CA GLY A 188 10.22 -15.87 14.98
C GLY A 188 10.20 -16.12 13.48
N ILE A 189 9.62 -15.19 12.70
CA ILE A 189 9.59 -15.21 11.25
C ILE A 189 10.73 -14.30 10.77
N ALA A 190 11.83 -14.90 10.34
CA ALA A 190 13.02 -14.18 9.91
C ALA A 190 13.59 -14.80 8.63
N VAL A 191 14.38 -14.01 7.89
CA VAL A 191 15.11 -14.50 6.71
C VAL A 191 16.03 -15.65 7.11
N GLY A 192 16.05 -16.70 6.30
CA GLY A 192 16.81 -17.93 6.58
C GLY A 192 16.06 -18.95 7.43
N HIS A 193 14.88 -18.64 7.96
CA HIS A 193 14.05 -19.59 8.70
C HIS A 193 13.09 -20.35 7.78
N THR A 194 12.77 -21.58 8.18
CA THR A 194 11.64 -22.33 7.61
C THR A 194 10.42 -22.18 8.53
N ILE A 195 9.28 -21.85 7.94
CA ILE A 195 7.99 -21.70 8.61
C ILE A 195 6.92 -22.51 7.86
N ASN A 196 5.84 -22.88 8.55
CA ASN A 196 4.76 -23.63 7.94
C ASN A 196 3.41 -22.94 8.19
N LEU A 197 2.56 -22.91 7.17
CA LEU A 197 1.17 -22.45 7.31
C LEU A 197 0.34 -23.56 7.97
N GLU A 198 -0.29 -23.27 9.11
CA GLU A 198 -1.16 -24.21 9.82
C GLU A 198 -2.64 -23.97 9.53
N ALA A 199 -3.05 -22.70 9.51
CA ALA A 199 -4.44 -22.32 9.27
C ALA A 199 -4.54 -20.90 8.71
N VAL A 200 -5.64 -20.65 8.00
CA VAL A 200 -6.09 -19.31 7.60
C VAL A 200 -7.54 -19.18 8.06
N ALA A 201 -7.85 -18.09 8.75
CA ALA A 201 -9.21 -17.80 9.23
C ALA A 201 -9.55 -16.32 8.96
N PRO A 202 -10.83 -15.95 8.84
CA PRO A 202 -11.22 -14.55 8.84
C PRO A 202 -10.69 -13.85 10.10
N ALA A 203 -10.02 -12.71 9.92
CA ALA A 203 -9.57 -11.91 11.04
C ALA A 203 -10.78 -11.24 11.70
N GLN A 204 -10.75 -11.09 13.02
CA GLN A 204 -11.63 -10.12 13.66
C GLN A 204 -11.20 -8.74 13.17
N ILE A 205 -12.13 -7.99 12.56
CA ILE A 205 -11.89 -6.64 12.09
C ILE A 205 -11.69 -5.77 13.34
N PHE A 206 -10.47 -5.72 13.85
CA PHE A 206 -10.05 -4.59 14.63
C PHE A 206 -9.94 -3.45 13.63
N ASN A 207 -10.86 -2.49 13.71
CA ASN A 207 -10.68 -1.15 13.17
C ASN A 207 -9.45 -0.56 13.85
N MET A 208 -8.26 -1.03 13.46
CA MET A 208 -7.02 -0.36 13.77
C MET A 208 -7.17 0.99 13.10
N ALA A 209 -7.40 2.00 13.92
CA ALA A 209 -7.55 3.40 13.54
C ALA A 209 -6.67 3.65 12.33
N VAL A 210 -7.36 3.84 11.19
CA VAL A 210 -6.79 4.38 9.97
C VAL A 210 -5.93 5.54 10.44
N GLN A 211 -4.63 5.54 10.15
CA GLN A 211 -3.89 6.79 10.22
C GLN A 211 -4.67 7.71 9.28
N GLU A 212 -5.45 8.64 9.83
CA GLU A 212 -6.41 9.51 9.12
C GLU A 212 -5.79 9.98 7.81
N ALA A 213 -6.07 9.26 6.73
CA ALA A 213 -5.49 9.60 5.45
C ALA A 213 -6.16 10.89 5.02
N VAL A 214 -5.37 11.84 4.54
CA VAL A 214 -5.93 13.02 3.91
C VAL A 214 -6.09 12.70 2.44
N VAL A 215 -7.35 12.57 2.03
CA VAL A 215 -7.72 12.26 0.65
C VAL A 215 -7.87 13.56 -0.13
N ILE A 216 -7.27 13.61 -1.32
CA ILE A 216 -7.43 14.73 -2.24
C ILE A 216 -7.78 14.24 -3.64
N SER A 217 -8.53 15.05 -4.37
CA SER A 217 -8.84 14.85 -5.77
C SER A 217 -8.60 16.11 -6.60
N THR A 218 -8.35 15.95 -7.88
CA THR A 218 -8.19 17.05 -8.84
C THR A 218 -9.18 16.92 -10.00
N ASP A 219 -9.42 18.03 -10.70
CA ASP A 219 -10.31 18.06 -11.86
C ASP A 219 -9.81 17.22 -13.05
N ASP A 220 -8.49 16.99 -13.14
CA ASP A 220 -7.87 16.11 -14.15
C ASP A 220 -7.90 14.63 -13.76
N GLY A 221 -8.57 14.27 -12.65
CA GLY A 221 -8.83 12.89 -12.27
C GLY A 221 -7.71 12.19 -11.51
N LEU A 222 -6.79 12.96 -10.90
CA LEU A 222 -5.86 12.45 -9.91
C LEU A 222 -6.57 12.31 -8.56
N HIS A 223 -6.46 11.13 -7.96
CA HIS A 223 -6.89 10.84 -6.59
C HIS A 223 -5.65 10.45 -5.78
N LEU A 224 -5.52 10.92 -4.54
CA LEU A 224 -4.34 10.63 -3.70
C LEU A 224 -4.67 10.49 -2.23
N HIS A 225 -4.00 9.51 -1.59
CA HIS A 225 -4.02 9.32 -0.14
C HIS A 225 -2.72 9.81 0.48
N LEU A 226 -2.79 10.93 1.19
CA LEU A 226 -1.65 11.52 1.88
C LEU A 226 -1.66 11.11 3.35
N ARG A 227 -0.48 10.84 3.92
CA ARG A 227 -0.37 10.70 5.38
C ARG A 227 -0.55 12.07 6.06
N PRO A 228 -1.04 12.12 7.30
CA PRO A 228 -1.15 13.37 8.06
C PRO A 228 0.12 14.22 8.03
N GLY A 229 1.29 13.59 8.24
CA GLY A 229 2.57 14.30 8.21
C GLY A 229 2.99 14.81 6.82
N GLN A 230 2.46 14.25 5.72
CA GLN A 230 2.65 14.81 4.37
C GLN A 230 1.69 15.98 4.16
N ALA A 231 0.42 15.82 4.52
CA ALA A 231 -0.59 16.87 4.42
C ALA A 231 -0.25 18.10 5.28
N GLU A 232 0.36 17.92 6.45
CA GLU A 232 0.81 19.00 7.33
C GLU A 232 1.86 19.91 6.66
N ARG A 233 2.59 19.38 5.67
CA ARG A 233 3.61 20.12 4.93
C ARG A 233 3.07 20.87 3.72
N ILE A 234 1.78 20.71 3.40
CA ILE A 234 1.12 21.35 2.27
C ILE A 234 0.27 22.49 2.82
N LEU A 235 0.61 23.72 2.43
CA LEU A 235 -0.16 24.91 2.80
C LEU A 235 -1.12 25.26 1.69
N VAL A 236 -2.39 25.47 2.03
CA VAL A 236 -3.47 25.71 1.08
C VAL A 236 -4.23 26.98 1.38
N GLU A 237 -4.90 27.50 0.36
CA GLU A 237 -5.88 28.58 0.48
C GLU A 237 -7.22 28.08 -0.05
N PRO A 238 -8.30 28.13 0.76
CA PRO A 238 -9.64 27.89 0.28
C PRO A 238 -10.03 28.97 -0.74
N MET A 239 -10.57 28.57 -1.88
CA MET A 239 -11.19 29.52 -2.80
C MET A 239 -12.50 30.02 -2.20
N GLU A 240 -12.73 31.33 -2.25
CA GLU A 240 -14.05 31.89 -1.94
C GLU A 240 -15.06 31.42 -3.01
N PRO A 241 -16.29 31.05 -2.59
CA PRO A 241 -17.33 30.59 -3.50
C PRO A 241 -17.82 31.67 -4.48
#